data_AF-A0A356X273-F1
#
_entry.id   AF-A0A356X273-F1
#
_cell.length_a   1.000
_cell.length_b   1.000
_cell.length_c   1.000
_cell.angle_alpha   90.00
_cell.angle_beta   90.00
_cell.angle_gamma   90.00
#
_symmetry.space_group_name_H-M   'P 1'
#
loop_
_entity.id
_entity.type
_entity.pdbx_description
1 polymer ?
#
loop_
_entity_poly.entity_id
_entity_poly.type
_entity_poly.pdbx_seq_one_letter_code
_entity_poly.pdbx_strand_id
1 'polypeptide(L)'
;MNEKPLQVAVIGGGAAGFFAAISAKTNHPEAKVTIYEKSNKLLSKVRISGGGRCNVTHHCFDVRELVKFYPRGERPLKKAFGMFSPTDTVEWFE
;
A
#
# COMPACT_ATOMS: atom_id res chain seq x y z
N MET A 1 25.35 22.92 -4.36
CA MET A 1 24.14 23.04 -5.21
C MET A 1 22.96 22.61 -4.34
N ASN A 2 22.02 23.50 -4.03
CA ASN A 2 20.79 23.11 -3.33
C ASN A 2 19.84 22.50 -4.35
N GLU A 3 19.93 21.19 -4.54
CA GLU A 3 18.92 20.48 -5.32
C GLU A 3 17.58 20.56 -4.60
N LYS A 4 16.55 20.98 -5.35
CA LYS A 4 15.19 20.98 -4.83
C LYS A 4 14.79 19.52 -4.51
N PRO A 5 14.16 19.27 -3.35
CA PRO A 5 13.72 17.93 -3.02
C PRO A 5 12.71 17.41 -4.05
N LEU A 6 12.80 16.12 -4.38
CA LEU A 6 11.83 15.42 -5.22
C LEU A 6 10.41 15.66 -4.69
N GLN A 7 9.50 16.09 -5.56
CA GLN A 7 8.11 16.34 -5.20
C GLN A 7 7.26 15.16 -5.65
N VAL A 8 6.57 14.51 -4.71
CA VAL A 8 5.70 13.36 -4.99
C VAL A 8 4.27 13.70 -4.58
N ALA A 9 3.35 13.67 -5.54
CA ALA A 9 1.91 13.82 -5.30
C ALA A 9 1.24 12.45 -5.35
N VAL A 10 0.56 12.06 -4.27
CA VAL A 10 -0.24 10.83 -4.19
C VAL A 10 -1.71 11.21 -4.20
N ILE A 11 -2.47 10.71 -5.17
CA ILE A 11 -3.90 11.00 -5.30
C ILE A 11 -4.72 9.85 -4.70
N GLY A 12 -5.37 10.11 -3.56
CA GLY A 12 -6.20 9.19 -2.80
C GLY A 12 -5.62 8.86 -1.42
N GLY A 13 -6.37 9.14 -0.36
CA GLY A 13 -6.00 8.87 1.03
C GLY A 13 -6.47 7.51 1.54
N GLY A 14 -6.43 6.48 0.68
CA GLY A 14 -6.74 5.08 1.03
C GLY A 14 -5.50 4.26 1.37
N ALA A 15 -5.66 2.95 1.61
CA ALA A 15 -4.55 2.06 1.96
C ALA A 15 -3.37 2.14 0.98
N ALA A 16 -3.65 2.00 -0.33
CA ALA A 16 -2.61 2.07 -1.36
C ALA A 16 -1.91 3.44 -1.42
N GLY A 17 -2.63 4.54 -1.17
CA GLY A 17 -2.05 5.88 -1.17
C GLY A 17 -1.10 6.11 -0.01
N PHE A 18 -1.50 5.72 1.21
CA PHE A 18 -0.61 5.77 2.36
C PHE A 18 0.60 4.86 2.20
N PHE A 19 0.40 3.63 1.73
CA PHE A 19 1.48 2.69 1.47
C PHE A 19 2.49 3.26 0.46
N ALA A 20 2.02 3.84 -0.65
CA ALA A 20 2.88 4.48 -1.64
C ALA A 20 3.62 5.71 -1.08
N ALA A 21 2.94 6.55 -0.29
CA ALA A 21 3.54 7.74 0.30
C ALA A 21 4.65 7.40 1.31
N ILE A 22 4.40 6.41 2.16
CA ILE A 22 5.40 5.90 3.12
C ILE A 22 6.57 5.29 2.36
N SER A 23 6.31 4.40 1.40
CA SER A 23 7.35 3.78 0.58
C SER A 23 8.23 4.84 -0.12
N ALA A 24 7.63 5.88 -0.71
CA ALA A 24 8.37 6.97 -1.33
C ALA A 24 9.27 7.70 -0.33
N LYS A 25 8.78 8.00 0.88
CA LYS A 25 9.56 8.68 1.91
C LYS A 25 10.65 7.79 2.52
N THR A 26 10.39 6.49 2.66
CA THR A 26 11.37 5.51 3.13
C THR A 26 12.54 5.35 2.16
N ASN A 27 12.25 5.25 0.85
CA ASN A 27 13.28 5.07 -0.17
C ASN A 27 13.95 6.39 -0.59
N HIS A 28 13.26 7.52 -0.42
CA HIS A 28 13.79 8.86 -0.71
C HIS A 28 13.51 9.80 0.48
N PRO A 29 14.35 9.77 1.53
CA PRO A 29 14.14 10.56 2.75
C PRO A 29 14.03 12.06 2.50
N GLU A 30 14.71 12.59 1.48
CA GLU A 30 14.65 14.01 1.11
C GLU A 30 13.41 14.38 0.30
N ALA A 31 12.63 13.41 -0.20
CA ALA A 31 11.45 13.70 -0.99
C ALA A 31 10.38 14.40 -0.14
N LYS A 32 9.73 15.40 -0.74
CA LYS A 32 8.51 16.01 -0.21
C LYS A 32 7.31 15.28 -0.81
N VAL A 33 6.62 14.53 0.02
CA VAL A 33 5.45 13.72 -0.38
C VAL A 33 4.18 14.40 0.12
N THR A 34 3.17 14.55 -0.74
CA THR A 34 1.86 15.12 -0.39
C THR A 34 0.76 14.19 -0.85
N ILE A 35 -0.15 13.84 0.06
CA ILE A 35 -1.34 13.03 -0.23
C ILE A 35 -2.53 13.98 -0.43
N TYR A 36 -3.24 13.83 -1.54
CA TYR A 36 -4.47 14.54 -1.85
C TYR A 36 -5.65 13.59 -1.72
N GLU A 37 -6.58 13.89 -0.80
CA GLU A 37 -7.82 13.14 -0.62
C GLU A 37 -9.00 14.06 -0.91
N LYS A 38 -9.98 13.58 -1.68
CA LYS A 38 -11.16 14.36 -2.06
C LYS A 38 -12.05 14.67 -0.85
N SER A 39 -12.17 13.70 0.06
CA SER A 39 -12.98 13.82 1.27
C SER A 39 -12.19 14.40 2.44
N ASN A 40 -12.88 14.75 3.51
CA ASN A 40 -12.26 15.07 4.80
C ASN A 40 -11.99 13.82 5.66
N LYS A 41 -12.10 12.61 5.11
CA LYS A 41 -11.98 11.35 5.86
C LYS A 41 -10.98 10.40 5.18
N LEU A 42 -9.77 10.37 5.73
CA LEU A 42 -8.73 9.42 5.33
C LEU A 42 -9.09 7.99 5.75
N LEU A 43 -8.62 7.00 4.98
CA LEU A 43 -8.76 5.57 5.28
C LEU A 43 -10.20 5.11 5.56
N SER A 44 -11.21 5.86 5.11
CA SER A 44 -12.61 5.64 5.49
C SER A 44 -13.14 4.26 5.10
N LYS A 45 -12.74 3.73 3.93
CA LYS A 45 -13.04 2.36 3.50
C LYS A 45 -12.28 1.30 4.30
N VAL A 46 -11.03 1.55 4.66
CA VAL A 46 -10.20 0.63 5.45
C VAL A 46 -10.82 0.46 6.84
N ARG A 47 -11.19 1.58 7.47
CA ARG A 47 -11.83 1.64 8.79
C ARG A 47 -13.07 0.75 8.90
N ILE A 48 -13.88 0.64 7.84
CA ILE A 48 -15.12 -0.15 7.87
C ILE A 48 -14.93 -1.59 7.35
N SER A 49 -13.75 -1.94 6.83
CA SER A 49 -13.47 -3.29 6.31
C SER A 49 -13.45 -4.33 7.44
N GLY A 50 -13.68 -5.61 7.11
CA GLY A 50 -13.69 -6.70 8.10
C GLY A 50 -14.77 -6.56 9.18
N GLY A 51 -15.85 -5.82 8.90
CA GLY A 51 -16.88 -5.48 9.88
C GLY A 51 -16.41 -4.46 10.93
N GLY A 52 -15.54 -3.53 10.55
CA GLY A 52 -14.97 -2.52 11.44
C GLY A 52 -13.68 -2.93 12.16
N ARG A 53 -13.18 -4.14 11.92
CA ARG A 53 -11.95 -4.69 12.53
C ARG A 53 -10.71 -4.55 11.65
N CYS A 54 -10.89 -4.07 10.42
CA CYS A 54 -9.85 -4.00 9.39
C CYS A 54 -9.33 -5.38 8.98
N ASN A 55 -9.77 -5.90 7.82
CA ASN A 55 -9.16 -7.11 7.26
C ASN A 55 -7.87 -6.72 6.51
N VAL A 56 -6.76 -6.64 7.25
CA VAL A 56 -5.49 -6.04 6.78
C VAL A 56 -4.81 -6.85 5.68
N THR A 57 -4.72 -8.17 5.84
CA THR A 57 -4.07 -9.08 4.89
C THR A 57 -4.70 -10.48 4.97
N HIS A 58 -4.21 -11.42 4.16
CA HIS A 58 -4.70 -12.80 4.12
C HIS A 58 -3.60 -13.79 4.53
N HIS A 59 -3.95 -14.78 5.35
CA HIS A 59 -3.01 -15.79 5.86
C HIS A 59 -2.76 -16.90 4.82
N CYS A 60 -2.16 -16.52 3.69
CA CYS A 60 -1.70 -17.39 2.62
C CYS A 60 -0.35 -16.86 2.12
N PHE A 61 0.73 -17.54 2.50
CA PHE A 61 2.09 -17.05 2.27
C PHE A 61 2.73 -17.61 0.99
N ASP A 62 2.14 -18.63 0.36
CA ASP A 62 2.57 -19.06 -0.97
C ASP A 62 1.97 -18.13 -2.04
N VAL A 63 2.84 -17.36 -2.70
CA VAL A 63 2.45 -16.44 -3.78
C VAL A 63 1.69 -17.14 -4.90
N ARG A 64 2.05 -18.39 -5.26
CA ARG A 64 1.39 -19.14 -6.34
C ARG A 64 -0.03 -19.55 -5.96
N GLU A 65 -0.29 -19.77 -4.68
CA GLU A 65 -1.62 -20.04 -4.16
C GLU A 65 -2.41 -18.74 -4.01
N LEU A 66 -1.81 -17.72 -3.39
CA LEU A 66 -2.43 -16.42 -3.11
C LEU A 66 -3.01 -15.76 -4.36
N VAL A 67 -2.27 -15.77 -5.49
CA VAL A 67 -2.74 -15.13 -6.73
C VAL A 67 -4.02 -15.74 -7.30
N LYS A 68 -4.32 -16.99 -6.97
CA LYS A 68 -5.54 -17.67 -7.45
C LYS A 68 -6.81 -17.06 -6.84
N PHE A 69 -6.72 -16.42 -5.68
CA PHE A 69 -7.82 -15.65 -5.07
C PHE A 69 -8.07 -14.31 -5.78
N TYR A 70 -7.26 -13.95 -6.78
CA TYR A 70 -7.40 -12.72 -7.57
C TYR A 70 -7.52 -13.03 -9.07
N PRO A 71 -8.61 -13.63 -9.58
CA PRO A 71 -8.71 -14.12 -10.97
C PRO A 71 -8.41 -13.05 -12.04
N ARG A 72 -8.83 -11.80 -11.80
CA ARG A 72 -8.58 -10.68 -12.73
C ARG A 72 -7.16 -10.10 -12.63
N GLY A 73 -6.45 -10.39 -11.53
CA GLY A 73 -5.13 -9.84 -11.21
C GLY A 73 -4.02 -10.89 -11.13
N GLU A 74 -4.30 -12.16 -11.41
CA GLU A 74 -3.41 -13.28 -11.12
C GLU A 74 -1.99 -13.07 -11.69
N ARG A 75 -1.90 -12.74 -12.98
CA ARG A 75 -0.62 -12.50 -13.67
C ARG A 75 0.15 -11.28 -13.13
N PRO A 76 -0.43 -10.07 -13.08
CA PRO A 76 0.31 -8.91 -12.58
C PRO A 76 0.64 -9.01 -11.08
N LEU A 77 -0.23 -9.62 -10.26
CA LEU A 77 -0.01 -9.75 -8.82
C LEU A 77 1.07 -10.76 -8.48
N LYS A 78 1.32 -11.76 -9.33
CA LYS A 78 2.47 -12.68 -9.13
C LYS A 78 3.79 -11.93 -9.03
N LYS A 79 3.99 -10.88 -9.82
CA LYS A 79 5.18 -10.03 -9.74
C LYS A 79 5.13 -9.12 -8.50
N ALA A 80 3.98 -8.51 -8.22
CA ALA A 80 3.83 -7.61 -7.08
C ALA A 80 4.07 -8.34 -5.74
N PHE A 81 3.46 -9.50 -5.55
CA PHE A 81 3.65 -10.33 -4.35
C PHE A 81 5.05 -10.95 -4.24
N GLY A 82 5.80 -11.03 -5.34
CA GLY A 82 7.22 -11.37 -5.29
C GLY A 82 8.11 -10.24 -4.76
N MET A 83 7.61 -9.00 -4.70
CA MET A 83 8.32 -7.85 -4.13
C MET A 83 7.78 -7.46 -2.73
N PHE A 84 6.49 -7.66 -2.48
CA PHE A 84 5.84 -7.38 -1.20
C PHE A 84 4.65 -8.31 -1.01
N SER A 85 4.79 -9.29 -0.13
CA SER A 85 3.88 -10.41 0.13
C SER A 85 3.06 -10.21 1.41
N PRO A 86 2.12 -11.13 1.75
CA PRO A 86 1.44 -11.08 3.03
C PRO A 86 2.36 -11.20 4.24
N THR A 87 3.48 -11.92 4.13
CA THR A 87 4.49 -11.99 5.20
C THR A 87 5.08 -10.61 5.46
N ASP A 88 5.53 -9.93 4.41
CA ASP A 88 6.06 -8.55 4.50
C ASP A 88 4.99 -7.59 5.03
N THR A 89 3.71 -7.84 4.72
CA THR A 89 2.61 -7.03 5.24
C THR A 89 2.46 -7.19 6.75
N VAL A 90 2.53 -8.42 7.28
CA VAL A 90 2.47 -8.67 8.72
C VAL A 90 3.64 -7.97 9.41
N GLU A 91 4.86 -8.21 8.94
CA GLU A 91 6.08 -7.61 9.49
C GLU A 91 6.07 -6.07 9.43
N TRP A 92 5.48 -5.47 8.38
CA TRP A 92 5.40 -4.02 8.23
C TRP A 92 4.46 -3.34 9.24
N PHE A 93 3.49 -4.08 9.80
CA PHE A 93 2.54 -3.57 10.78
C PHE A 93 2.93 -3.86 12.24
N GLU A 94 3.92 -4.71 12.49
CA GLU A 94 4.49 -5.00 13.81
C GLU A 94 5.52 -3.94 14.25
#